data_AF-K6Z6L7-F1
#
_entry.id   AF-K6Z6L7-F1
#
_cell.length_a   1.000
_cell.length_b   1.000
_cell.length_c   1.000
_cell.angle_alpha   90.00
_cell.angle_beta   90.00
_cell.angle_gamma   90.00
#
_symmetry.space_group_name_H-M   'P 1'
#
loop_
_entity.id
_entity.type
_entity.pdbx_description
1 polymer ?
#
loop_
_entity_poly.entity_id
_entity_poly.type
_entity_poly.pdbx_seq_one_letter_code
_entity_poly.pdbx_strand_id
1 'polypeptide(L)'
;IDFYSTITRARFEEMNMDLFRKCMEPVEKCLRDAKMDKSTVHDVVLVGGSTRIPKVQQLLQDFFNGKELCKSINPDEAVAYGAAVQAAILSGEG
;
A
#
# COMPACT_ATOMS: atom_id res chain seq x y z
N ILE A 1 28.98 23.96 14.21
CA ILE A 1 29.45 22.98 13.21
C ILE A 1 28.22 22.56 12.46
N ASP A 2 28.17 22.86 11.17
CA ASP A 2 26.96 22.64 10.38
C ASP A 2 27.17 21.43 9.47
N PHE A 3 26.12 20.61 9.30
CA PHE A 3 26.14 19.43 8.46
C PHE A 3 25.14 19.57 7.31
N TYR A 4 25.66 19.58 6.09
CA TYR A 4 24.88 19.61 4.84
C TYR A 4 25.16 18.33 4.05
N SER A 5 24.09 17.63 3.65
CA SER A 5 24.19 16.41 2.84
C SER A 5 22.94 16.23 1.98
N THR A 6 23.03 15.40 0.94
CA THR A 6 21.93 15.05 0.04
C THR A 6 21.70 13.55 0.05
N ILE A 7 20.45 13.11 0.07
CA ILE A 7 20.07 11.71 -0.12
C ILE A 7 19.29 11.55 -1.42
N THR A 8 19.76 10.64 -2.28
CA THR A 8 19.05 10.30 -3.51
C THR A 8 17.96 9.28 -3.21
N ARG A 9 16.94 9.21 -4.08
CA ARG A 9 15.90 8.16 -3.99
C ARG A 9 16.52 6.76 -4.01
N ALA A 10 17.47 6.51 -4.91
CA ALA A 10 18.14 5.22 -5.02
C ALA A 10 18.83 4.84 -3.71
N ARG A 11 19.49 5.79 -3.03
CA ARG A 11 20.12 5.55 -1.73
C ARG A 11 19.10 5.27 -0.64
N PHE A 12 18.00 6.02 -0.59
CA PHE A 12 16.90 5.77 0.33
C PHE A 12 16.30 4.36 0.12
N GLU A 13 16.07 3.96 -1.14
CA GLU A 13 15.53 2.65 -1.47
C GLU A 13 16.50 1.52 -1.12
N GLU A 14 17.80 1.70 -1.38
CA GLU A 14 18.85 0.76 -0.99
C GLU A 14 18.88 0.54 0.53
N MET A 15 18.83 1.65 1.30
CA MET A 15 18.85 1.61 2.77
C MET A 15 17.63 0.92 3.38
N ASN A 16 16.50 0.84 2.67
CA ASN A 16 15.23 0.30 3.19
C ASN A 16 14.76 -0.95 2.43
N MET A 17 15.57 -1.50 1.52
CA MET A 17 15.14 -2.58 0.63
C MET A 17 14.70 -3.83 1.39
N ASP A 18 15.35 -4.15 2.52
CA ASP A 18 14.97 -5.29 3.36
C ASP A 18 13.60 -5.07 4.01
N LEU A 19 13.32 -3.86 4.51
CA LEU A 19 12.03 -3.48 5.08
C LEU A 19 10.92 -3.54 4.02
N PHE A 20 11.17 -3.01 2.83
CA PHE A 20 10.20 -3.03 1.74
C PHE A 20 9.87 -4.46 1.29
N ARG A 21 10.86 -5.36 1.27
CA ARG A 21 10.64 -6.79 0.95
C ARG A 21 9.87 -7.50 2.06
N LYS A 22 10.17 -7.23 3.33
CA LYS A 22 9.42 -7.79 4.48
C LYS A 22 7.93 -7.43 4.42
N CYS A 23 7.56 -6.26 3.86
CA CYS A 23 6.16 -5.90 3.66
C CYS A 23 5.40 -6.84 2.70
N MET A 24 6.09 -7.63 1.85
CA MET A 24 5.43 -8.58 0.94
C MET A 24 5.07 -9.90 1.62
N GLU A 25 5.78 -10.29 2.68
CA GLU A 25 5.52 -11.55 3.38
C GLU A 25 4.09 -11.63 3.97
N PRO A 26 3.53 -10.55 4.59
CA PRO A 26 2.14 -10.53 5.01
C PRO A 26 1.14 -10.62 3.86
N VAL A 27 1.46 -10.07 2.69
CA VAL A 27 0.58 -10.14 1.50
C VAL A 27 0.44 -11.59 1.04
N GLU A 28 1.57 -12.30 0.92
CA GLU A 28 1.56 -13.73 0.60
C GLU A 28 0.86 -14.56 1.66
N LYS A 29 1.11 -14.28 2.94
CA LYS A 29 0.45 -14.98 4.04
C LYS A 29 -1.06 -14.80 3.99
N CYS A 30 -1.54 -13.57 3.78
CA CYS A 30 -2.95 -13.26 3.67
C CYS A 30 -3.62 -14.07 2.54
N LEU A 31 -3.00 -14.14 1.37
CA LEU A 31 -3.50 -14.94 0.25
C LEU A 31 -3.52 -16.44 0.56
N ARG A 32 -2.47 -16.97 1.21
CA ARG A 32 -2.43 -18.37 1.64
C ARG A 32 -3.53 -18.69 2.66
N ASP A 33 -3.71 -17.83 3.65
CA ASP A 33 -4.72 -18.00 4.70
C ASP A 33 -6.14 -17.94 4.10
N ALA A 34 -6.35 -17.09 3.09
CA ALA A 34 -7.59 -17.01 2.32
C ALA A 34 -7.76 -18.14 1.27
N LYS A 35 -6.74 -18.97 1.04
CA LYS A 35 -6.68 -19.97 -0.05
C LYS A 35 -6.97 -19.37 -1.43
N MET A 36 -6.50 -18.15 -1.66
CA MET A 36 -6.70 -17.42 -2.91
C MET A 36 -5.42 -17.37 -3.71
N ASP A 37 -5.54 -17.55 -5.04
CA ASP A 37 -4.45 -17.22 -5.94
C ASP A 37 -4.41 -15.71 -6.19
N LYS A 38 -3.22 -15.14 -6.32
CA LYS A 38 -3.06 -13.69 -6.56
C LYS A 38 -3.76 -13.19 -7.83
N SER A 39 -3.97 -14.04 -8.84
CA SER A 39 -4.72 -13.69 -10.06
C SER A 39 -6.21 -13.43 -9.79
N THR A 40 -6.76 -14.00 -8.71
CA THR A 40 -8.17 -13.83 -8.32
C THR A 40 -8.43 -12.53 -7.56
N VAL A 41 -7.37 -11.77 -7.23
CA VAL A 41 -7.51 -10.44 -6.65
C VAL A 41 -7.95 -9.48 -7.76
N HIS A 42 -9.11 -8.87 -7.60
CA HIS A 42 -9.67 -7.95 -8.59
C HIS A 42 -9.00 -6.58 -8.49
N ASP A 43 -8.98 -6.03 -7.27
CA ASP A 43 -8.49 -4.70 -6.98
C ASP A 43 -7.44 -4.71 -5.86
N VAL A 44 -6.45 -3.83 -5.98
CA VAL A 44 -5.44 -3.60 -4.94
C VAL A 44 -5.52 -2.13 -4.54
N VAL A 45 -6.06 -1.86 -3.36
CA VAL A 45 -6.23 -0.50 -2.83
C VAL A 45 -5.06 -0.15 -1.92
N LEU A 46 -4.45 1.01 -2.15
CA LEU A 46 -3.35 1.53 -1.34
C LEU A 46 -3.89 2.43 -0.22
N VAL A 47 -3.54 2.11 1.02
CA VAL A 47 -3.96 2.86 2.21
C VAL A 47 -2.77 3.13 3.13
N GLY A 48 -2.67 4.36 3.62
CA GLY A 48 -1.59 4.86 4.48
C GLY A 48 -0.45 5.53 3.72
N GLY A 49 0.13 6.59 4.29
CA GLY A 49 1.09 7.46 3.61
C GLY A 49 2.35 6.79 3.07
N SER A 50 2.85 5.73 3.74
CA SER A 50 4.02 4.98 3.27
C SER A 50 3.79 4.27 1.93
N THR A 51 2.52 4.04 1.53
CA THR A 51 2.20 3.51 0.20
C THR A 51 2.50 4.49 -0.93
N ARG A 52 2.79 5.76 -0.63
CA ARG A 52 3.27 6.75 -1.62
C ARG A 52 4.70 6.48 -2.10
N ILE A 53 5.46 5.64 -1.39
CA ILE A 53 6.84 5.28 -1.77
C ILE A 53 6.81 4.53 -3.12
N PRO A 54 7.45 5.05 -4.19
CA PRO A 54 7.41 4.43 -5.51
C PRO A 54 7.89 2.97 -5.52
N LYS A 55 8.94 2.68 -4.73
CA LYS A 55 9.48 1.31 -4.66
C LYS A 55 8.50 0.30 -4.06
N VAL A 56 7.72 0.71 -3.05
CA VAL A 56 6.70 -0.15 -2.43
C VAL A 56 5.58 -0.43 -3.44
N GLN A 57 5.13 0.59 -4.17
CA GLN A 57 4.14 0.41 -5.24
C GLN A 57 4.66 -0.54 -6.33
N GLN A 58 5.91 -0.36 -6.76
CA GLN A 58 6.52 -1.23 -7.78
C GLN A 58 6.57 -2.68 -7.31
N LEU A 59 7.04 -2.94 -6.09
CA LEU A 59 7.11 -4.31 -5.54
C LEU A 59 5.73 -4.96 -5.47
N LEU A 60 4.71 -4.21 -5.06
CA LEU A 60 3.34 -4.72 -5.00
C LEU A 60 2.75 -4.98 -6.39
N GLN A 61 3.00 -4.08 -7.35
CA GLN A 61 2.60 -4.26 -8.74
C GLN A 61 3.28 -5.49 -9.36
N ASP A 62 4.59 -5.65 -9.16
CA ASP A 62 5.35 -6.82 -9.61
C ASP A 62 4.80 -8.10 -8.98
N PHE A 63 4.47 -8.06 -7.68
CA PHE A 63 3.88 -9.19 -6.96
C PHE A 63 2.55 -9.64 -7.59
N PHE A 64 1.70 -8.68 -7.97
CA PHE A 64 0.43 -8.92 -8.67
C PHE A 64 0.57 -8.96 -10.20
N ASN A 65 1.74 -9.32 -10.73
CA ASN A 65 2.00 -9.54 -12.15
C ASN A 65 1.66 -8.32 -13.04
N GLY A 66 2.00 -7.11 -12.59
CA GLY A 66 1.79 -5.87 -13.34
C GLY A 66 0.43 -5.22 -13.16
N LYS A 67 -0.47 -5.80 -12.36
CA LYS A 67 -1.81 -5.24 -12.09
C LYS A 67 -1.74 -3.77 -11.65
N GLU A 68 -2.60 -2.95 -12.23
CA GLU A 68 -2.71 -1.54 -11.84
C GLU A 68 -3.22 -1.40 -10.40
N LEU A 69 -2.54 -0.57 -9.62
CA LEU A 69 -2.89 -0.30 -8.23
C LEU A 69 -3.93 0.82 -8.18
N CYS A 70 -4.99 0.64 -7.39
CA CYS A 70 -6.05 1.61 -7.25
C CYS A 70 -5.56 2.86 -6.48
N LYS A 71 -5.56 4.00 -7.16
CA LYS A 71 -5.11 5.31 -6.66
C LYS A 71 -6.22 6.38 -6.69
N SER A 72 -7.47 5.97 -6.91
CA SER A 72 -8.62 6.87 -7.02
C SER A 72 -9.02 7.52 -5.69
N ILE A 73 -8.51 7.01 -4.58
CA ILE A 73 -8.79 7.51 -3.23
C ILE A 73 -7.48 8.00 -2.59
N ASN A 74 -7.54 9.11 -1.87
CA ASN A 74 -6.41 9.60 -1.09
C ASN A 74 -6.04 8.55 -0.01
N PRO A 75 -4.83 7.97 -0.05
CA PRO A 75 -4.46 6.84 0.83
C PRO A 75 -4.47 7.22 2.31
N ASP A 76 -4.28 8.51 2.64
CA ASP A 76 -4.26 8.99 4.02
C ASP A 76 -5.67 9.18 4.61
N GLU A 77 -6.68 9.35 3.75
CA GLU A 77 -8.06 9.63 4.14
C GLU A 77 -9.01 8.45 3.90
N ALA A 78 -8.58 7.46 3.11
CA ALA A 78 -9.41 6.32 2.69
C ALA A 78 -10.11 5.61 3.86
N VAL A 79 -9.41 5.44 4.99
CA VAL A 79 -9.96 4.79 6.19
C VAL A 79 -11.05 5.66 6.84
N ALA A 80 -10.76 6.95 7.04
CA ALA A 80 -11.70 7.87 7.68
C ALA A 80 -12.95 8.07 6.81
N TYR A 81 -12.78 8.14 5.49
CA TYR A 81 -13.87 8.22 4.54
C TYR A 81 -14.78 6.98 4.63
N GLY A 82 -14.19 5.78 4.60
CA GLY A 82 -14.96 4.53 4.74
C GLY A 82 -15.69 4.44 6.09
N ALA A 83 -15.06 4.89 7.18
CA ALA A 83 -15.70 4.94 8.50
C ALA A 83 -16.88 5.93 8.54
N ALA A 84 -16.75 7.10 7.93
CA ALA A 84 -17.82 8.10 7.87
C ALA A 84 -19.02 7.61 7.06
N VAL A 85 -18.78 6.95 5.92
CA VAL A 85 -19.84 6.31 5.11
C VAL A 85 -20.56 5.23 5.91
N GLN A 86 -19.80 4.37 6.61
CA GLN A 86 -20.39 3.34 7.47
C GLN A 86 -21.22 3.95 8.61
N ALA A 87 -20.75 5.05 9.21
CA ALA A 87 -21.49 5.76 10.25
C ALA A 87 -22.80 6.36 9.72
N ALA A 88 -22.81 6.97 8.53
CA ALA A 88 -24.02 7.50 7.91
C ALA A 88 -25.07 6.40 7.65
N ILE A 89 -24.63 5.23 7.15
CA ILE A 89 -25.51 4.07 6.94
C ILE A 89 -26.14 3.60 8.28
N LEU A 90 -25.33 3.50 9.34
CA LEU A 90 -25.80 3.06 10.66
C LEU A 90 -26.73 4.08 11.33
N SER A 91 -26.56 5.37 11.04
CA SER A 91 -27.42 6.45 11.52
C SER A 91 -28.74 6.59 10.75
N GLY A 92 -28.91 5.83 9.65
CA GLY A 92 -30.09 5.93 8.78
C GLY A 92 -30.11 7.19 7.90
N GLU A 93 -28.97 7.85 7.72
CA GLU A 93 -28.77 9.05 6.90
C GLU A 93 -28.10 8.73 5.54
N GLY A 94 -28.07 7.45 5.16
CA GLY A 94 -27.47 6.93 3.92
C GLY A 94 -28.47 6.69 2.79
#